data_AF-A0A660SDC1-F1
#
_entry.id   AF-A0A660SDC1-F1
#
_cell.length_a   1.000
_cell.length_b   1.000
_cell.length_c   1.000
_cell.angle_alpha   90.00
_cell.angle_beta   90.00
_cell.angle_gamma   90.00
#
_symmetry.space_group_name_H-M   'P 1'
#
loop_
_entity.id
_entity.type
_entity.pdbx_description
1 polymer ?
#
loop_
_entity_poly.entity_id
_entity_poly.type
_entity_poly.pdbx_seq_one_letter_code
_entity_poly.pdbx_strand_id
1 'polypeptide(L)' 'TASQFGKVYGIIGGLHGTRPESLKDLDLICPTHCTQYKSEIKSRYPEKYIEGGAGKIIEVE' A
#
# COMPACT_ATOMS: atom_id res chain seq x y z
N THR A 1 12.50 6.40 11.60
CA THR A 1 11.57 5.79 10.61
C THR A 1 10.21 5.57 11.26
N ALA A 2 9.13 5.34 10.50
CA ALA A 2 7.81 5.06 11.11
C ALA A 2 7.86 3.86 12.08
N SER A 3 8.72 2.87 11.82
CA SER A 3 8.93 1.69 12.66
C SER A 3 9.38 1.97 14.10
N GLN A 4 9.85 3.19 14.42
CA GLN A 4 10.17 3.57 15.81
C GLN A 4 8.90 3.71 16.68
N PHE A 5 7.73 3.86 16.06
CA PHE A 5 6.45 4.04 16.73
C PHE A 5 5.62 2.74 16.80
N GLY A 6 6.13 1.63 16.25
CA GLY A 6 5.44 0.33 16.22
C GLY A 6 5.62 -0.41 14.89
N LYS A 7 4.97 -1.58 14.75
CA LYS A 7 4.95 -2.32 13.49
C LYS A 7 4.26 -1.46 12.43
N VAL A 8 4.92 -1.24 11.30
CA VAL A 8 4.28 -0.60 10.14
C VAL A 8 3.33 -1.60 9.52
N TYR A 9 2.03 -1.39 9.71
CA TYR A 9 0.99 -2.30 9.23
C TYR A 9 0.70 -2.12 7.73
N GLY A 10 0.56 -0.88 7.27
CA GLY A 10 0.20 -0.63 5.87
C GLY A 10 0.55 0.76 5.36
N ILE A 11 0.31 0.96 4.06
CA ILE A 11 0.56 2.21 3.35
C ILE A 11 -0.63 2.57 2.47
N ILE A 12 -1.03 3.85 2.49
CA ILE A 12 -2.18 4.37 1.73
C ILE A 12 -1.75 5.68 1.06
N GLY A 13 -1.92 5.80 -0.26
CA GLY A 13 -1.67 7.05 -0.98
C GLY A 13 -0.95 6.90 -2.33
N GLY A 14 -0.47 8.02 -2.85
CA GLY A 14 0.27 8.10 -4.10
C GLY A 14 1.73 7.69 -3.94
N LEU A 15 2.08 6.46 -4.33
CA LEU A 15 3.39 5.87 -4.04
C LEU A 15 4.49 6.27 -5.05
N HIS A 16 4.16 7.04 -6.09
CA HIS A 16 5.10 7.44 -7.15
C HIS A 16 5.92 6.24 -7.66
N GLY A 17 7.25 6.34 -7.64
CA GLY A 17 8.18 5.30 -8.09
C GLY A 17 8.61 4.30 -7.01
N THR A 18 7.81 4.13 -5.94
CA THR A 18 8.07 3.10 -4.93
C THR A 18 7.94 1.72 -5.56
N ARG A 19 9.04 0.96 -5.54
CA ARG A 19 9.08 -0.38 -6.12
C ARG A 19 8.33 -1.39 -5.25
N PRO A 20 7.67 -2.41 -5.82
CA PRO A 20 6.92 -3.39 -5.05
C PRO A 20 7.76 -4.11 -3.98
N GLU A 21 9.04 -4.39 -4.24
CA GLU A 21 9.90 -5.15 -3.34
C GLU A 21 10.03 -4.53 -1.94
N SER A 22 9.95 -3.20 -1.84
CA SER A 22 10.03 -2.50 -0.56
C SER A 22 8.74 -2.59 0.26
N LEU A 23 7.65 -3.14 -0.28
CA LEU A 23 6.34 -3.25 0.36
C LEU A 23 6.09 -4.64 0.98
N LYS A 24 7.03 -5.58 0.82
CA LYS A 24 6.86 -7.00 1.17
C LYS A 24 6.40 -7.28 2.60
N ASP A 25 6.83 -6.44 3.56
CA ASP A 25 6.61 -6.63 4.99
C ASP A 25 5.33 -5.93 5.49
N LEU A 26 4.60 -5.22 4.61
CA LEU A 26 3.31 -4.62 4.92
C LEU A 26 2.19 -5.65 4.81
N ASP A 27 1.14 -5.48 5.60
CA ASP A 27 -0.08 -6.29 5.56
C ASP A 27 -1.19 -5.61 4.76
N LEU A 28 -1.09 -4.29 4.54
CA LEU A 28 -2.04 -3.50 3.75
C LEU A 28 -1.33 -2.53 2.80
N ILE A 29 -1.72 -2.52 1.53
CA ILE A 29 -1.19 -1.65 0.48
C ILE A 29 -2.37 -1.07 -0.31
N CYS A 30 -2.60 0.23 -0.17
CA CYS A 30 -3.64 0.96 -0.91
C CYS A 30 -3.01 2.06 -1.79
N PRO A 31 -2.50 1.70 -2.99
CA PRO A 31 -1.86 2.65 -3.88
C PRO A 31 -2.92 3.45 -4.67
N THR A 32 -2.77 4.78 -4.70
CA THR A 32 -3.71 5.69 -5.36
C THR A 32 -3.03 6.62 -6.36
N HIS A 33 -3.84 7.35 -7.14
CA HIS A 33 -3.44 8.44 -8.05
C HIS A 33 -2.12 8.21 -8.82
N CYS A 34 -1.03 8.85 -8.39
CA CYS A 34 0.28 8.90 -9.06
C CYS A 34 1.18 7.67 -8.85
N THR A 35 0.66 6.55 -8.35
CA THR A 35 1.45 5.32 -8.17
C THR A 35 1.81 4.72 -9.53
N GLN A 36 3.11 4.66 -9.84
CA GLN A 36 3.61 4.19 -11.15
C GLN A 36 3.49 2.67 -11.30
N TYR A 37 3.82 1.90 -10.26
CA TYR A 37 3.87 0.44 -10.31
C TYR A 37 2.56 -0.25 -9.87
N LYS A 38 1.40 0.41 -10.00
CA LYS A 38 0.14 -0.05 -9.42
C LYS A 38 -0.24 -1.49 -9.83
N SER A 39 -0.13 -1.82 -11.12
CA SER A 39 -0.44 -3.17 -11.63
C SER A 39 0.52 -4.23 -11.09
N GLU A 40 1.80 -3.90 -10.95
CA GLU A 40 2.81 -4.82 -10.43
C GLU A 40 2.62 -5.07 -8.92
N ILE A 41 2.33 -4.01 -8.16
CA ILE A 41 1.98 -4.12 -6.73
C ILE A 41 0.75 -5.02 -6.56
N LYS A 42 -0.30 -4.83 -7.35
CA LYS A 42 -1.51 -5.66 -7.33
C LYS A 42 -1.21 -7.12 -7.68
N SER A 43 -0.36 -7.36 -8.67
CA SER A 43 0.02 -8.72 -9.09
C SER A 43 0.87 -9.44 -8.05
N ARG A 44 1.77 -8.75 -7.35
CA ARG A 44 2.70 -9.36 -6.37
C ARG A 44 2.07 -9.55 -4.99
N TYR A 45 1.16 -8.67 -4.59
CA TYR A 45 0.55 -8.69 -3.26
C TYR A 45 -0.98 -8.67 -3.34
N PRO A 46 -1.64 -9.62 -4.04
CA PRO A 46 -3.07 -9.57 -4.27
C PRO A 46 -3.89 -9.58 -2.98
N GLU A 47 -3.43 -10.30 -1.94
CA GLU A 47 -4.13 -10.39 -0.65
C GLU A 47 -3.96 -9.15 0.23
N LYS A 48 -2.92 -8.35 -0.01
CA LYS A 48 -2.61 -7.14 0.76
C LYS A 48 -3.07 -5.87 0.04
N TYR A 49 -3.41 -5.99 -1.25
CA TYR A 49 -3.77 -4.87 -2.11
C TYR A 49 -5.23 -4.47 -1.91
N ILE A 50 -5.47 -3.19 -1.63
CA ILE A 50 -6.80 -2.61 -1.61
C ILE A 50 -6.87 -1.50 -2.67
N GLU A 51 -7.91 -1.54 -3.49
CA GLU A 51 -8.17 -0.45 -4.43
C GLU A 51 -8.69 0.78 -3.68
N GLY A 52 -7.94 1.88 -3.79
CA GLY A 52 -8.32 3.17 -3.23
C GLY A 52 -9.20 3.99 -4.18
N GLY A 53 -9.82 5.04 -3.65
CA GLY A 53 -10.70 5.93 -4.40
C GLY A 53 -11.32 6.99 -3.50
N ALA A 54 -11.88 8.04 -4.09
CA ALA A 54 -12.60 9.05 -3.33
C ALA A 54 -13.79 8.41 -2.58
N GLY A 55 -13.94 8.70 -1.30
CA GLY A 55 -14.97 8.10 -0.45
C GLY A 55 -14.71 6.64 -0.04
N LYS A 56 -13.53 6.07 -0.34
CA LYS A 56 -13.17 4.73 0.11
C LYS A 56 -13.00 4.71 1.64
N ILE A 57 -13.76 3.83 2.29
CA ILE A 57 -13.59 3.48 3.70
C ILE A 57 -12.68 2.25 3.78
N ILE A 58 -11.70 2.29 4.67
CA ILE A 58 -10.79 1.19 4.99
C ILE A 58 -10.83 1.01 6.51
N GLU A 59 -11.32 -0.13 6.94
CA GLU A 59 -11.37 -0.52 8.35
C GLU A 59 -10.14 -1.36 8.68
N VAL A 60 -9.55 -1.09 9.84
CA VAL A 60 -8.40 -1.81 10.39
C VAL A 60 -8.76 -2.23 11.80
N GLU A 61 -8.37 -3.45 12.18
CA GLU A 61 -8.59 -4.02 13.52
C GLU A 61 -7.48 -3.63 14.51
#